data_AF-A0A561CMF4-F1
#
_entry.id   AF-A0A561CMF4-F1
#
_cell.length_a   1.000
_cell.length_b   1.000
_cell.length_c   1.000
_cell.angle_alpha   90.00
_cell.angle_beta   90.00
_cell.angle_gamma   90.00
#
_symmetry.space_group_name_H-M   'P 1'
#
loop_
_entity.id
_entity.type
_entity.pdbx_description
1 polymer ?
#
loop_
_entity_poly.entity_id
_entity_poly.type
_entity_poly.pdbx_seq_one_letter_code
_entity_poly.pdbx_strand_id
1 'polypeptide(L)' 'MDICIKCGEELAIMERNRVECWECRDSTIEAYAESD' A
#
# COMPACT_ATOMS: atom_id res chain seq x y z
N MET A 1 1.71 -2.16 16.98
CA MET A 1 0.61 -1.73 16.10
C MET A 1 1.15 -1.80 14.70
N ASP A 2 0.51 -2.57 13.83
CA ASP A 2 0.97 -2.73 12.46
C ASP A 2 0.39 -1.57 11.67
N ILE A 3 1.19 -0.52 11.48
CA ILE A 3 0.79 0.75 10.87
C ILE A 3 1.47 0.88 9.51
N CYS A 4 0.73 1.36 8.51
CA CYS A 4 1.30 1.70 7.21
C CYS A 4 2.34 2.81 7.34
N ILE A 5 3.57 2.58 6.85
CA ILE A 5 4.65 3.56 6.93
C ILE A 5 4.41 4.84 6.10
N LYS A 6 3.48 4.82 5.15
CA LYS A 6 3.17 5.94 4.25
C LYS A 6 2.03 6.82 4.76
N CYS A 7 0.88 6.23 5.10
CA CYS A 7 -0.31 7.00 5.50
C CYS A 7 -0.58 7.03 7.01
N GLY A 8 0.08 6.17 7.80
CA GLY A 8 -0.15 6.09 9.24
C GLY A 8 -1.45 5.38 9.65
N GLU A 9 -2.20 4.82 8.70
CA GLU A 9 -3.39 4.01 8.99
C GLU A 9 -3.02 2.61 9.51
N GLU A 10 -3.91 2.03 10.33
CA GLU A 10 -3.72 0.66 10.83
C GLU A 10 -3.90 -0.35 9.69
N LEU A 11 -2.95 -1.28 9.57
CA LEU A 11 -2.99 -2.34 8.57
C LEU A 11 -4.10 -3.33 8.91
N ALA A 12 -4.90 -3.67 7.90
CA ALA A 12 -5.88 -4.75 8.00
C ALA A 12 -5.19 -6.07 8.34
N ILE A 13 -5.92 -7.05 8.91
CA ILE A 13 -5.35 -8.35 9.29
C ILE A 13 -4.62 -9.03 8.11
N MET A 14 -5.13 -8.86 6.90
CA MET A 14 -4.56 -9.38 5.65
C MET A 14 -3.32 -8.61 5.14
N GLU A 15 -2.97 -7.50 5.78
CA GLU A 15 -1.85 -6.60 5.44
C GLU A 15 -0.76 -6.59 6.51
N ARG A 16 -0.97 -7.18 7.69
CA ARG A 16 -0.02 -7.10 8.83
C ARG A 16 1.37 -7.65 8.56
N ASN A 17 1.55 -8.45 7.51
CA ASN A 17 2.86 -8.94 7.06
C ASN A 17 3.56 -7.98 6.06
N ARG A 18 3.01 -6.78 5.85
CA ARG A 18 3.52 -5.75 4.95
C ARG A 18 3.92 -4.51 5.75
N VAL A 19 4.75 -3.68 5.12
CA VAL A 19 5.11 -2.35 5.66
C VAL A 19 4.17 -1.26 5.18
N GLU A 20 3.46 -1.48 4.07
CA GLU A 20 2.52 -0.54 3.44
C GLU A 20 1.15 -1.20 3.26
N CYS A 21 0.07 -0.41 3.37
CA CYS A 21 -1.28 -0.85 3.01
C CYS A 21 -1.43 -1.01 1.49
N TRP A 22 -2.45 -1.76 1.06
CA TRP A 22 -2.72 -2.01 -0.36
C TRP A 22 -2.91 -0.72 -1.16
N GLU A 23 -3.65 0.25 -0.64
CA GLU A 23 -3.88 1.54 -1.28
C GLU A 23 -2.56 2.28 -1.59
N CYS A 24 -1.68 2.36 -0.59
CA CYS A 24 -0.38 3.02 -0.75
C CYS A 24 0.60 2.23 -1.64
N ARG A 25 0.43 0.91 -1.72
CA ARG A 25 1.24 0.05 -2.59
C ARG A 25 0.80 0.14 -4.05
N ASP A 26 -0.51 0.05 -4.30
CA ASP A 26 -1.09 0.03 -5.65
C ASP A 26 -0.95 1.37 -6.35
N SER A 27 -0.96 2.49 -5.61
CA SER A 27 -0.59 3.82 -6.14
C SER A 27 0.80 3.88 -6.78
N THR A 28 1.68 2.91 -6.49
CA THR A 28 3.02 2.82 -7.08
C THR A 28 3.04 2.01 -8.38
N ILE A 29 2.03 1.19 -8.65
CA ILE A 29 1.99 0.25 -9.79
C ILE A 29 1.37 0.92 -11.04
N GLU A 30 0.53 1.94 -10.88
CA GLU A 30 -0.14 2.60 -12.01
C GLU A 30 0.78 3.53 -12.83
N ALA A 31 2.03 3.76 -12.41
CA ALA A 31 2.99 4.58 -13.15
C ALA A 31 3.55 3.90 -14.41
N TYR A 32 3.22 2.63 -14.67
CA TYR A 32 3.65 1.88 -15.86
C TYR A 32 2.49 1.42 -16.76
N ALA A 33 1.29 2.00 -16.62
CA ALA A 33 0.28 1.93 -17.67
C ALA A 33 0.54 3.05 -18.69
N GLU A 34 1.66 2.94 -19.42
CA GLU A 34 1.90 3.75 -20.61
C GLU A 34 0.82 3.43 -21.65
N SER A 35 -0.01 4.43 -21.90
CA SER A 35 -0.61 4.79 -23.19
C SER A 35 -0.37 3.84 -24.38
N ASP A 36 -1.41 3.09 -24.74
CA ASP A 36 -1.68 2.64 -26.12
C ASP A 36 -2.69 3.61 -26.78
#